data_AF-A0A7W0TTZ7-F1
#
_entry.id   AF-A0A7W0TTZ7-F1
#
_cell.length_a   1.000
_cell.length_b   1.000
_cell.length_c   1.000
_cell.angle_alpha   90.00
_cell.angle_beta   90.00
_cell.angle_gamma   90.00
#
_symmetry.space_group_name_H-M   'P 1'
#
loop_
_entity.id
_entity.type
_entity.pdbx_description
1 polymer ?
#
loop_
_entity_poly.entity_id
_entity_poly.type
_entity_poly.pdbx_seq_one_letter_code
_entity_poly.pdbx_strand_id
1 'polypeptide(L)'
;MPRSPLAVGLVAMFVGAATACAPLNAWAQDATPPPAADGYASLVEATPGLVAYWRLDETSGTTAVDRSGAGNDASYAATVVLGEPGLIGPVNASVALDGTDDAYIDAGDVLDFAAGAPFTLEAWIQPDVFATPYPRLLMKEATDDEGNRQGYLLYISRETGRLG
;
A
#
# COMPACT_ATOMS: atom_id res chain seq x y z
N MET A 1 -22.57 21.78 2.79
CA MET A 1 -21.34 21.47 3.54
C MET A 1 -20.37 20.86 2.54
N PRO A 2 -19.12 21.31 2.46
CA PRO A 2 -18.13 20.65 1.60
C PRO A 2 -17.89 19.24 2.14
N ARG A 3 -17.81 18.26 1.24
CA ARG A 3 -17.46 16.88 1.59
C ARG A 3 -15.98 16.70 1.31
N SER A 4 -15.21 16.38 2.35
CA SER A 4 -13.80 16.02 2.21
C SER A 4 -13.70 14.58 1.67
N PRO A 5 -12.93 14.33 0.61
CA PRO A 5 -12.62 12.98 0.13
C PRO A 5 -11.51 12.30 0.98
N LEU A 6 -11.44 10.97 0.90
CA LEU A 6 -10.85 10.06 1.89
C LEU A 6 -9.54 9.38 1.41
N ALA A 7 -8.44 10.13 1.29
CA ALA A 7 -7.17 9.65 0.73
C ALA A 7 -6.57 8.37 1.37
N VAL A 8 -6.28 7.38 0.52
CA VAL A 8 -5.63 6.10 0.80
C VAL A 8 -4.46 5.91 -0.18
N GLY A 9 -3.28 5.58 0.36
CA GLY A 9 -2.05 5.31 -0.38
C GLY A 9 -1.49 3.92 -0.09
N LEU A 10 -0.92 3.31 -1.13
CA LEU A 10 -0.24 2.01 -1.16
C LEU A 10 1.04 2.19 -1.99
N VAL A 11 1.94 1.22 -2.19
CA VAL A 11 2.26 -0.02 -1.44
C VAL A 11 3.75 0.08 -1.08
N ALA A 12 4.27 -0.86 -0.30
CA ALA A 12 5.54 -1.50 -0.64
C ALA A 12 5.61 -2.92 -0.03
N MET A 13 6.42 -3.82 -0.59
CA MET A 13 6.78 -5.09 0.04
C MET A 13 8.26 -5.41 -0.19
N PHE A 14 8.98 -5.71 0.89
CA PHE A 14 10.40 -6.04 0.87
C PHE A 14 10.68 -7.45 1.42
N VAL A 15 11.59 -8.17 0.77
CA VAL A 15 12.29 -9.34 1.32
C VAL A 15 13.80 -9.19 1.02
N GLY A 16 14.64 -9.22 2.07
CA GLY A 16 16.09 -9.17 1.91
C GLY A 16 16.83 -9.63 3.16
N ALA A 17 17.68 -10.66 3.03
CA ALA A 17 18.47 -11.18 4.14
C ALA A 17 19.68 -10.26 4.42
N ALA A 18 19.66 -9.55 5.54
CA ALA A 18 20.72 -8.60 5.89
C ALA A 18 22.00 -9.32 6.35
N THR A 19 23.10 -9.17 5.60
CA THR A 19 24.46 -9.49 6.07
C THR A 19 25.45 -8.38 5.73
N ALA A 20 25.70 -7.47 6.68
CA ALA A 20 27.01 -6.89 7.00
C ALA A 20 26.89 -5.73 8.00
N CYS A 21 27.80 -5.68 8.96
CA CYS A 21 27.96 -4.54 9.86
C CYS A 21 28.94 -3.53 9.23
N ALA A 22 28.59 -2.24 9.22
CA ALA A 22 29.48 -1.14 8.85
C ALA A 22 29.60 -0.14 10.02
N PRO A 23 30.78 0.47 10.26
CA PRO A 23 31.06 1.14 11.52
C PRO A 23 30.42 2.53 11.65
N LEU A 24 29.96 2.83 12.87
CA LEU A 24 29.56 4.17 13.29
C LEU A 24 30.77 5.11 13.37
N ASN A 25 30.89 6.08 12.45
CA ASN A 25 31.44 7.42 12.70
C ASN A 25 31.42 8.30 11.42
N ALA A 26 30.41 9.17 11.29
CA ALA A 26 30.44 10.34 10.38
C ALA A 26 29.31 11.34 10.70
N TRP A 27 29.46 12.19 11.72
CA TRP A 27 28.55 13.33 11.94
C TRP A 27 29.05 14.60 11.21
N ALA A 28 29.16 14.53 9.88
CA ALA A 28 29.69 15.62 9.07
C ALA A 28 28.81 15.88 7.83
N GLN A 29 27.81 16.75 8.02
CA GLN A 29 27.28 17.71 7.05
C GLN A 29 27.48 17.39 5.54
N ASP A 30 26.83 16.32 5.05
CA ASP A 30 26.41 16.21 3.65
C ASP A 30 24.92 15.84 3.58
N ALA A 31 24.12 16.63 4.29
CA ALA A 31 22.67 16.57 4.21
C ALA A 31 22.23 17.21 2.88
N THR A 32 22.45 16.50 1.78
CA THR A 32 21.57 16.61 0.62
C THR A 32 20.12 16.63 1.12
N PRO A 33 19.28 17.57 0.65
CA PRO A 33 17.88 17.60 1.08
C PRO A 33 17.28 16.20 0.84
N PRO A 34 16.44 15.68 1.75
CA PRO A 34 15.81 14.38 1.56
C PRO A 34 15.18 14.40 0.17
N PRO A 35 15.45 13.38 -0.67
CA PRO A 35 15.12 13.47 -2.08
C PRO A 35 13.64 13.77 -2.22
N ALA A 36 13.30 14.65 -3.18
CA ALA A 36 11.92 14.90 -3.57
C ALA A 36 11.20 13.55 -3.78
N ALA A 37 9.88 13.50 -3.61
CA ALA A 37 9.11 12.28 -3.30
C ALA A 37 9.13 11.12 -4.32
N ASP A 38 9.99 11.21 -5.34
CA ASP A 38 10.49 10.13 -6.18
C ASP A 38 11.58 9.29 -5.49
N GLY A 39 12.42 9.86 -4.62
CA GLY A 39 13.55 9.13 -4.02
C GLY A 39 13.15 7.98 -3.10
N TYR A 40 12.01 8.11 -2.41
CA TYR A 40 11.43 6.98 -1.67
C TYR A 40 10.90 5.91 -2.64
N ALA A 41 10.18 6.31 -3.69
CA ALA A 41 9.66 5.40 -4.71
C ALA A 41 10.78 4.65 -5.45
N SER A 42 11.88 5.32 -5.82
CA SER A 42 13.05 4.67 -6.42
C SER A 42 13.74 3.66 -5.49
N LEU A 43 13.67 3.86 -4.16
CA LEU A 43 14.15 2.85 -3.20
C LEU A 43 13.22 1.64 -3.14
N VAL A 44 11.90 1.85 -3.26
CA VAL A 44 10.92 0.75 -3.38
C VAL A 44 11.11 0.02 -4.70
N GLU A 45 11.14 0.70 -5.85
CA GLU A 45 11.33 0.11 -7.18
C GLU A 45 12.66 -0.66 -7.32
N ALA A 46 13.71 -0.26 -6.59
CA ALA A 46 14.99 -0.96 -6.56
C ALA A 46 15.00 -2.25 -5.69
N THR A 47 13.88 -2.63 -5.10
CA THR A 47 13.76 -3.76 -4.15
C THR A 47 13.87 -5.11 -4.85
N PRO A 48 14.86 -5.95 -4.50
CA PRO A 48 14.89 -7.33 -4.98
C PRO A 48 13.67 -8.11 -4.49
N GLY A 49 12.94 -8.75 -5.41
CA GLY A 49 11.76 -9.55 -5.07
C GLY A 49 10.49 -8.76 -4.73
N LEU A 50 10.42 -7.49 -5.11
CA LEU A 50 9.17 -6.72 -5.08
C LEU A 50 8.11 -7.41 -5.94
N VAL A 51 6.93 -7.68 -5.35
CA VAL A 51 5.84 -8.40 -6.03
C VAL A 51 4.84 -7.45 -6.69
N ALA A 52 4.56 -6.30 -6.08
CA ALA A 52 3.71 -5.26 -6.64
C ALA A 52 4.03 -3.90 -6.00
N TYR A 53 3.86 -2.81 -6.75
CA TYR A 53 3.97 -1.45 -6.23
C TYR A 53 3.05 -0.49 -6.99
N TRP A 54 1.80 -0.36 -6.52
CA TRP A 54 0.90 0.70 -6.96
C TRP A 54 1.23 1.99 -6.21
N ARG A 55 1.43 3.12 -6.90
CA ARG A 55 1.60 4.44 -6.23
C ARG A 55 0.29 5.14 -5.93
N LEU A 56 -0.78 4.75 -6.62
CA LEU A 56 -2.10 5.40 -6.56
C LEU A 56 -2.02 6.90 -6.91
N ASP A 57 -1.11 7.25 -7.84
CA ASP A 57 -0.86 8.61 -8.31
C ASP A 57 -1.65 8.97 -9.58
N GLU A 58 -2.54 8.09 -10.02
CA GLU A 58 -3.44 8.35 -11.15
C GLU A 58 -4.49 9.42 -10.81
N THR A 59 -4.80 10.26 -11.79
CA THR A 59 -5.81 11.34 -11.70
C THR A 59 -7.07 11.04 -12.51
N SER A 60 -7.07 9.96 -13.30
CA SER A 60 -8.19 9.49 -14.12
C SER A 60 -7.94 8.06 -14.61
N GLY A 61 -8.99 7.39 -15.09
CA GLY A 61 -8.92 6.01 -15.57
C GLY A 61 -9.51 5.00 -14.58
N THR A 62 -9.28 3.71 -14.85
CA THR A 62 -9.82 2.58 -14.07
C THR A 62 -8.72 1.60 -13.63
N THR A 63 -7.45 1.98 -13.77
CA THR A 63 -6.29 1.11 -13.54
C THR A 63 -5.31 1.80 -12.60
N ALA A 64 -4.93 1.11 -11.53
CA ALA A 64 -3.80 1.44 -10.68
C ALA A 64 -2.57 0.74 -11.25
N VAL A 65 -1.58 1.50 -11.73
CA VAL A 65 -0.44 0.95 -12.47
C VAL A 65 0.60 0.36 -11.51
N ASP A 66 1.03 -0.87 -11.78
CA ASP A 66 2.09 -1.54 -11.05
C ASP A 66 3.47 -1.02 -11.50
N ARG A 67 4.11 -0.23 -10.63
CA ARG A 67 5.46 0.32 -10.81
C ARG A 67 6.57 -0.67 -10.46
N SER A 68 6.27 -1.85 -9.92
CA SER A 68 7.28 -2.88 -9.65
C SER A 68 7.88 -3.50 -10.92
N GLY A 69 7.16 -3.41 -12.04
CA GLY A 69 7.50 -4.09 -13.29
C GLY A 69 7.12 -5.58 -13.33
N ALA A 70 6.40 -6.09 -12.31
CA ALA A 70 5.85 -7.44 -12.32
C ALA A 70 4.63 -7.56 -13.27
N GLY A 71 3.95 -6.45 -13.57
CA GLY A 71 2.79 -6.41 -14.45
C GLY A 71 1.48 -6.71 -13.72
N ASN A 72 1.48 -6.54 -12.40
CA ASN A 72 0.34 -6.79 -11.53
C ASN A 72 -0.58 -5.55 -11.46
N ASP A 73 -0.97 -5.00 -12.61
CA ASP A 73 -1.87 -3.83 -12.67
C ASP A 73 -3.21 -4.14 -11.98
N ALA A 74 -3.64 -3.25 -11.09
CA ALA A 74 -4.88 -3.40 -10.33
C ALA A 74 -6.00 -2.52 -10.92
N SER A 75 -7.26 -2.82 -10.61
CA SER A 75 -8.44 -2.12 -11.11
C SER A 75 -9.10 -1.27 -10.03
N TYR A 76 -9.46 -0.03 -10.36
CA TYR A 76 -10.26 0.84 -9.49
C TYR A 76 -11.76 0.47 -9.58
N ALA A 77 -12.40 0.28 -8.44
CA ALA A 77 -13.86 0.13 -8.38
C ALA A 77 -14.58 1.47 -8.65
N ALA A 78 -15.88 1.40 -8.96
CA ALA A 78 -16.60 2.50 -9.63
C ALA A 78 -16.82 3.78 -8.80
N THR A 79 -16.76 3.71 -7.47
CA THR A 79 -16.98 4.86 -6.56
C THR A 79 -15.69 5.50 -6.04
N VAL A 80 -14.54 4.96 -6.45
CA VAL A 80 -13.21 5.45 -6.07
C VAL A 80 -12.93 6.84 -6.67
N VAL A 81 -12.41 7.76 -5.86
CA VAL A 81 -12.09 9.14 -6.29
C VAL A 81 -10.57 9.27 -6.50
N LEU A 82 -10.15 9.58 -7.72
CA LEU A 82 -8.74 9.68 -8.11
C LEU A 82 -8.22 11.13 -8.03
N GLY A 83 -6.89 11.29 -7.88
CA GLY A 83 -6.24 12.60 -7.94
C GLY A 83 -6.28 13.44 -6.65
N GLU A 84 -6.53 12.82 -5.49
CA GLU A 84 -6.59 13.52 -4.21
C GLU A 84 -5.21 13.88 -3.65
N PRO A 85 -5.06 14.93 -2.81
CA PRO A 85 -3.78 15.33 -2.23
C PRO A 85 -3.09 14.17 -1.48
N GLY A 86 -1.93 13.74 -2.00
CA GLY A 86 -1.21 12.59 -1.48
C GLY A 86 -0.60 12.80 -0.09
N LEU A 87 -0.47 11.69 0.64
CA LEU A 87 0.09 11.67 1.98
C LEU A 87 1.62 11.89 2.00
N ILE A 88 2.30 11.50 0.92
CA ILE A 88 3.76 11.57 0.76
C ILE A 88 4.14 12.77 -0.11
N GLY A 89 4.14 13.95 0.48
CA GLY A 89 4.61 15.20 -0.15
C GLY A 89 3.62 15.82 -1.16
N PRO A 90 3.73 17.14 -1.41
CA PRO A 90 2.70 17.94 -2.11
C PRO A 90 2.62 17.71 -3.63
N VAL A 91 3.28 16.68 -4.16
CA VAL A 91 3.43 16.43 -5.61
C VAL A 91 2.75 15.11 -6.03
N ASN A 92 2.60 14.17 -5.11
CA ASN A 92 1.94 12.90 -5.40
C ASN A 92 0.43 13.06 -5.22
N ALA A 93 -0.34 12.45 -6.13
CA ALA A 93 -1.74 12.18 -5.90
C ALA A 93 -1.91 10.95 -4.98
N SER A 94 -3.15 10.72 -4.58
CA SER A 94 -3.63 9.55 -3.86
C SER A 94 -5.07 9.27 -4.26
N VAL A 95 -5.61 8.18 -3.74
CA VAL A 95 -6.91 7.65 -4.13
C VAL A 95 -7.84 7.65 -2.93
N ALA A 96 -8.99 8.29 -3.06
CA ALA A 96 -9.98 8.35 -1.99
C ALA A 96 -10.98 7.19 -2.03
N LEU A 97 -11.11 6.51 -0.88
CA LEU A 97 -12.07 5.42 -0.65
C LEU A 97 -13.13 5.91 0.34
N ASP A 98 -14.40 5.96 -0.07
CA ASP A 98 -15.49 6.53 0.73
C ASP A 98 -15.93 5.69 1.94
N GLY A 99 -15.42 4.46 2.05
CA GLY A 99 -15.70 3.53 3.14
C GLY A 99 -16.98 2.70 2.95
N THR A 100 -17.61 2.72 1.76
CA THR A 100 -18.63 1.73 1.39
C THR A 100 -18.01 0.53 0.67
N ASP A 101 -18.74 -0.60 0.63
CA ASP A 101 -18.24 -1.88 0.10
C ASP A 101 -17.97 -1.89 -1.43
N ASP A 102 -18.26 -0.78 -2.13
CA ASP A 102 -18.03 -0.57 -3.55
C ASP A 102 -16.79 0.30 -3.89
N ALA A 103 -16.12 0.90 -2.90
CA ALA A 103 -14.88 1.65 -3.09
C ALA A 103 -13.65 0.84 -2.66
N TYR A 104 -13.04 0.13 -3.62
CA TYR A 104 -11.82 -0.65 -3.41
C TYR A 104 -10.92 -0.67 -4.65
N ILE A 105 -9.71 -1.19 -4.46
CA ILE A 105 -8.71 -1.44 -5.51
C ILE A 105 -8.55 -2.96 -5.60
N ASP A 106 -8.81 -3.53 -6.78
CA ASP A 106 -8.76 -4.98 -7.01
C ASP A 106 -7.51 -5.36 -7.79
N ALA A 107 -6.55 -5.99 -7.11
CA ALA A 107 -5.36 -6.55 -7.74
C ALA A 107 -5.57 -7.99 -8.25
N GLY A 108 -6.72 -8.60 -7.99
CA GLY A 108 -6.98 -10.00 -8.30
C GLY A 108 -6.04 -10.97 -7.56
N ASP A 109 -5.74 -12.10 -8.23
CA ASP A 109 -5.02 -13.23 -7.65
C ASP A 109 -3.51 -13.16 -7.93
N VAL A 110 -2.87 -12.06 -7.47
CA VAL A 110 -1.45 -11.76 -7.77
C VAL A 110 -0.53 -11.66 -6.55
N LEU A 111 -1.11 -11.55 -5.35
CA LEU A 111 -0.36 -11.43 -4.08
C LEU A 111 -0.24 -12.77 -3.35
N ASP A 112 0.19 -13.81 -4.06
CA ASP A 112 0.44 -15.12 -3.48
C ASP A 112 1.88 -15.30 -3.03
N PHE A 113 2.05 -15.55 -1.73
CA PHE A 113 3.33 -15.85 -1.11
C PHE A 113 3.47 -17.35 -0.86
N ALA A 114 4.67 -17.88 -1.06
CA ALA A 114 4.94 -19.29 -0.82
C ALA A 114 4.58 -19.67 0.64
N ALA A 115 3.90 -20.81 0.83
CA ALA A 115 3.36 -21.21 2.11
C ALA A 115 4.44 -21.25 3.22
N GLY A 116 4.24 -20.45 4.27
CA GLY A 116 5.18 -20.32 5.40
C GLY A 116 6.42 -19.47 5.12
N ALA A 117 6.56 -18.87 3.93
CA ALA A 117 7.62 -17.90 3.66
C ALA A 117 7.33 -16.54 4.32
N PRO A 118 8.34 -15.83 4.85
CA PRO A 118 8.15 -14.50 5.41
C PRO A 118 7.89 -13.47 4.31
N PHE A 119 6.97 -12.54 4.57
CA PHE A 119 6.63 -11.42 3.70
C PHE A 119 6.41 -10.14 4.53
N THR A 120 6.46 -8.97 3.89
CA THR A 120 6.34 -7.65 4.55
C THR A 120 5.32 -6.78 3.81
N LEU A 121 4.27 -6.29 4.46
CA LEU A 121 3.31 -5.36 3.84
C LEU A 121 3.52 -3.93 4.36
N GLU A 122 3.52 -2.95 3.45
CA GLU A 122 3.55 -1.51 3.77
C GLU A 122 2.41 -0.75 3.06
N ALA A 123 1.81 0.21 3.76
CA ALA A 123 0.70 1.04 3.29
C ALA A 123 0.74 2.43 3.95
N TRP A 124 0.31 3.47 3.23
CA TRP A 124 0.27 4.87 3.66
C TRP A 124 -1.16 5.39 3.67
N ILE A 125 -1.86 5.13 4.77
CA ILE A 125 -3.31 5.38 4.91
C ILE A 125 -3.61 6.58 5.81
N GLN A 126 -4.68 7.31 5.52
CA GLN A 126 -5.21 8.34 6.41
C GLN A 126 -6.73 8.17 6.62
N PRO A 127 -7.15 7.27 7.53
CA PRO A 127 -8.56 7.07 7.85
C PRO A 127 -9.14 8.31 8.56
N ASP A 128 -10.22 8.89 8.03
CA ASP A 128 -11.00 9.95 8.70
C ASP A 128 -11.96 9.35 9.75
N VAL A 129 -12.53 8.17 9.46
CA VAL A 129 -13.46 7.47 10.36
C VAL A 129 -13.31 5.95 10.27
N PHE A 130 -13.39 5.29 11.42
CA PHE A 130 -13.45 3.82 11.52
C PHE A 130 -14.91 3.36 11.64
N ALA A 131 -15.62 3.32 10.51
CA ALA A 131 -17.06 3.04 10.47
C ALA A 131 -17.42 1.62 10.95
N THR A 132 -16.57 0.63 10.67
CA THR A 132 -16.78 -0.79 11.02
C THR A 132 -15.89 -1.22 12.19
N PRO A 133 -16.15 -2.37 12.85
CA PRO A 133 -15.29 -2.87 13.92
C PRO A 133 -13.86 -3.19 13.48
N TYR A 134 -13.75 -3.67 12.24
CA TYR A 134 -12.53 -4.17 11.59
C TYR A 134 -12.45 -3.61 10.16
N PRO A 135 -12.19 -2.30 9.97
CA PRO A 135 -11.85 -1.72 8.68
C PRO A 135 -10.68 -2.49 8.04
N ARG A 136 -10.95 -3.07 6.88
CA ARG A 136 -9.99 -3.84 6.08
C ARG A 136 -9.15 -2.85 5.30
N LEU A 137 -7.84 -2.89 5.47
CA LEU A 137 -6.89 -2.01 4.78
C LEU A 137 -6.31 -2.70 3.54
N LEU A 138 -5.96 -3.97 3.70
CA LEU A 138 -5.55 -4.87 2.64
C LEU A 138 -5.98 -6.29 3.01
N MET A 139 -6.50 -7.05 2.05
CA MET A 139 -7.00 -8.41 2.26
C MET A 139 -6.67 -9.25 1.03
N LYS A 140 -6.09 -10.43 1.24
CA LYS A 140 -6.02 -11.51 0.24
C LYS A 140 -6.62 -12.73 0.91
N GLU A 141 -7.70 -13.25 0.33
CA GLU A 141 -8.34 -14.46 0.84
C GLU A 141 -8.75 -15.37 -0.32
N ALA A 142 -8.62 -16.66 -0.10
CA ALA A 142 -9.13 -17.71 -0.95
C ALA A 142 -9.80 -18.78 -0.10
N THR A 143 -10.63 -19.60 -0.71
CA THR A 143 -11.15 -20.83 -0.09
C THR A 143 -10.54 -22.00 -0.86
N ASP A 144 -9.90 -22.94 -0.17
CA ASP A 144 -9.38 -24.16 -0.80
C ASP A 144 -10.50 -25.14 -1.19
N ASP A 145 -10.14 -26.19 -1.96
CA ASP A 145 -11.10 -27.21 -2.43
C ASP A 145 -11.79 -27.96 -1.28
N GLU A 146 -11.14 -28.01 -0.11
CA GLU A 146 -11.67 -28.55 1.15
C GLU A 146 -12.59 -27.59 1.91
N GLY A 147 -12.73 -26.34 1.47
CA GLY A 147 -13.61 -25.33 2.06
C GLY A 147 -12.99 -24.49 3.19
N ASN A 148 -11.67 -24.59 3.42
CA ASN A 148 -10.98 -23.79 4.43
C ASN A 148 -10.60 -22.42 3.86
N ARG A 149 -10.76 -21.38 4.68
CA ARG A 149 -10.39 -20.00 4.34
C ARG A 149 -8.89 -19.81 4.55
N GLN A 150 -8.17 -19.52 3.46
CA GLN A 150 -6.74 -19.24 3.41
C GLN A 150 -6.50 -17.75 3.15
N GLY A 151 -5.32 -17.25 3.51
CA GLY A 151 -4.87 -15.89 3.21
C GLY A 151 -4.54 -15.04 4.44
N TYR A 152 -4.61 -13.73 4.28
CA TYR A 152 -4.20 -12.75 5.29
C TYR A 152 -5.00 -11.44 5.17
N LEU A 153 -5.12 -10.74 6.29
CA LEU A 153 -5.84 -9.48 6.44
C LEU A 153 -4.96 -8.51 7.23
N LEU A 154 -4.85 -7.27 6.76
CA LEU A 154 -4.32 -6.14 7.53
C LEU A 154 -5.50 -5.23 7.91
N TYR A 155 -5.69 -4.98 9.19
CA TYR A 155 -6.82 -4.20 9.69
C TYR A 155 -6.47 -3.34 10.91
N ILE A 156 -7.32 -2.35 11.19
CA ILE A 156 -7.29 -1.61 12.45
C ILE A 156 -8.49 -2.03 13.30
N SER A 157 -8.26 -2.48 14.52
CA SER A 157 -9.33 -2.75 15.50
C SER A 157 -9.85 -1.43 16.05
N ARG A 158 -11.10 -1.04 15.75
CA ARG A 158 -11.69 0.20 16.31
C ARG A 158 -11.78 0.18 17.84
N GLU A 159 -11.91 -1.02 18.41
CA GLU A 159 -12.17 -1.23 19.84
C GLU A 159 -10.90 -1.07 20.68
N THR A 160 -9.72 -1.28 20.08
CA THR A 160 -8.43 -1.22 20.76
C THR A 160 -7.47 -0.18 20.18
N GLY A 161 -7.78 0.38 19.00
CA GLY A 161 -6.89 1.26 18.23
C GLY A 161 -5.64 0.56 17.68
N ARG A 162 -5.57 -0.77 17.73
CA ARG A 162 -4.40 -1.56 17.33
C ARG A 162 -4.47 -1.98 15.87
N LEU A 163 -3.34 -1.94 15.20
CA LEU A 163 -3.09 -2.66 13.96
C LEU A 163 -3.04 -4.17 14.25
N GLY A 164 -3.59 -4.99 13.36
CA GLY A 164 -3.61 -6.45 13.46
C GLY A 164 -3.74 -7.13 12.10
#